data_AF-A0A939I324-F1
#
_entry.id   AF-A0A939I324-F1
#
_cell.length_a   1.000
_cell.length_b   1.000
_cell.length_c   1.000
_cell.angle_alpha   90.00
_cell.angle_beta   90.00
_cell.angle_gamma   90.00
#
_symmetry.space_group_name_H-M   'P 1'
#
loop_
_entity.id
_entity.type
_entity.pdbx_description
1 polymer ?
#
loop_
_entity_poly.entity_id
_entity_poly.type
_entity_poly.pdbx_seq_one_letter_code
_entity_poly.pdbx_strand_id
1 'polypeptide(L)' 'MAIAYQIITEKHGGAIACHSELGKGTEFIIFLPIN' A
#
# COMPACT_ATOMS: atom_id res chain seq x y z
N MET A 1 -9.47 0.22 0.69
CA MET A 1 -8.30 1.13 0.81
C MET A 1 -8.18 1.78 2.18
N ALA A 2 -9.26 2.27 2.80
CA ALA A 2 -9.19 2.98 4.10
C ALA A 2 -8.46 2.18 5.20
N ILE A 3 -8.88 0.94 5.48
CA ILE A 3 -8.27 0.12 6.54
C ILE A 3 -6.78 -0.16 6.27
N ALA A 4 -6.43 -0.50 5.03
CA ALA A 4 -5.04 -0.77 4.67
C ALA A 4 -4.18 0.48 4.81
N TYR A 5 -4.67 1.65 4.40
CA TYR A 5 -3.96 2.92 4.56
C TYR A 5 -3.78 3.29 6.03
N GLN A 6 -4.83 3.16 6.86
CA GLN A 6 -4.72 3.42 8.29
C GLN A 6 -3.71 2.49 8.97
N ILE A 7 -3.73 1.20 8.63
CA ILE A 7 -2.79 0.24 9.20
C ILE A 7 -1.37 0.54 8.70
N ILE A 8 -1.15 0.64 7.40
CA ILE A 8 0.20 0.72 6.81
C ILE A 8 0.81 2.11 7.08
N THR A 9 0.09 3.19 6.77
CA THR A 9 0.61 4.55 6.85
C THR A 9 0.51 5.11 8.27
N GLU A 10 -0.67 5.07 8.89
CA GLU A 10 -0.87 5.74 10.19
C GLU A 10 -0.28 4.94 11.35
N LYS A 11 -0.51 3.62 11.39
CA LYS A 11 -0.06 2.78 12.51
C LYS A 11 1.39 2.32 12.38
N HIS A 12 1.84 1.93 11.19
CA HIS A 12 3.18 1.38 10.99
C HIS A 12 4.18 2.37 10.37
N GLY A 13 3.76 3.58 10.00
CA GLY A 13 4.65 4.57 9.38
C GLY A 13 5.19 4.14 8.01
N GLY A 14 4.52 3.19 7.36
CA GLY A 14 4.84 2.70 6.04
C GLY A 14 4.18 3.50 4.92
N ALA A 15 4.20 2.95 3.71
CA ALA A 15 3.52 3.51 2.54
C ALA A 15 2.85 2.42 1.71
N ILE A 16 1.81 2.79 0.96
CA ILE A 16 1.13 1.91 0.01
C ILE A 16 1.01 2.60 -1.35
N ALA A 17 1.39 1.92 -2.42
CA ALA A 17 1.24 2.37 -3.80
C ALA A 17 0.34 1.40 -4.58
N CYS A 18 -0.42 1.94 -5.54
CA CYS A 18 -1.31 1.19 -6.42
C CYS A 18 -0.88 1.40 -7.87
N HIS A 19 -0.55 0.33 -8.56
CA HIS A 19 -0.19 0.31 -9.96
C HIS A 19 -1.24 -0.52 -10.68
N SER A 20 -2.11 0.13 -11.44
CA SER A 20 -3.17 -0.53 -12.20
C SER A 20 -3.00 -0.24 -13.67
N GLU A 21 -3.03 -1.30 -14.49
CA GLU A 21 -3.01 -1.18 -15.94
C GLU A 21 -4.15 -2.00 -16.53
N LEU A 22 -4.95 -1.35 -17.39
CA LEU A 22 -6.11 -1.96 -18.02
C LEU A 22 -5.70 -3.19 -18.82
N GLY A 23 -6.39 -4.31 -18.59
CA GLY A 23 -6.10 -5.58 -19.25
C GLY A 23 -4.86 -6.32 -18.71
N LYS A 24 -4.07 -5.72 -17.80
CA LYS A 24 -2.96 -6.40 -17.13
C LYS A 24 -3.19 -6.67 -15.64
N GLY A 25 -4.12 -5.92 -15.03
CA GLY A 25 -4.54 -6.12 -13.66
C GLY A 25 -4.06 -4.99 -12.75
N THR A 26 -4.03 -5.26 -11.45
CA THR A 26 -3.68 -4.29 -10.42
C THR A 26 -2.69 -4.88 -9.44
N GLU A 27 -1.63 -4.14 -9.16
CA GLU A 27 -0.60 -4.46 -8.19
C GLU A 27 -0.63 -3.43 -7.06
N PHE A 28 -0.52 -3.92 -5.83
CA PHE A 28 -0.40 -3.10 -4.63
C PHE A 28 0.97 -3.34 -4.02
N ILE A 29 1.74 -2.26 -3.83
CA ILE A 29 3.09 -2.31 -3.27
C ILE A 29 3.04 -1.71 -1.87
N ILE A 30 3.55 -2.44 -0.88
CA ILE A 30 3.56 -2.04 0.53
C ILE A 30 5.01 -1.85 0.98
N PHE A 31 5.31 -0.69 1.55
CA PHE A 31 6.59 -0.38 2.16
C PHE A 31 6.40 -0.31 3.68
N LEU A 32 7.20 -1.06 4.42
CA LEU A 32 7.20 -1.05 5.89
C LEU A 32 8.62 -0.77 6.41
N PRO A 33 8.79 0.13 7.40
CA PRO A 33 10.06 0.31 8.09
C PRO A 33 10.39 -0.92 8.94
N ILE A 34 11.70 -1.20 9.12
CA ILE A 34 12.21 -2.40 9.81
C ILE A 34 12.82 -2.05 11.19
N ASN A 35 12.59 -0.82 11.68
CA ASN A 35 13.19 -0.30 12.91
C ASN A 35 12.28 -0.51 14.13
#